data_AF-A0AAN3DCI9-F1
#
_entry.id   AF-A0AAN3DCI9-F1
#
_cell.length_a   1.000
_cell.length_b   1.000
_cell.length_c   1.000
_cell.angle_alpha   90.00
_cell.angle_beta   90.00
_cell.angle_gamma   90.00
#
_symmetry.space_group_name_H-M   'P 1'
#
loop_
_entity.id
_entity.type
_entity.pdbx_description
1 polymer ?
#
loop_
_entity_poly.entity_id
_entity_poly.type
_entity_poly.pdbx_seq_one_letter_code
_entity_poly.pdbx_strand_id
1 'polypeptide(L)'
;MTLVAQLRGLVLYANPWDYNQPKITFERSFFPAGITHLMLIDDKKNIVSERLVFNMRADVKADLTAATDKPAYEPRQKVNLALTLKDALGHPLKGNFSLSVVDGHDVKPDSTQNILSDLLLTSDLRGYIEQPLSYFQGNKLQSHQLDLLMMTQGWRRYNIPEVVKGNVTEKLSYPLETSDVVKGRVEGFLKGLKDANLTLLAIRDSLLGTHVAIPDKDGYFSFDQMEYPERTKYIIQALKSKRGSAGVFLTLDSVISPAQPQLKLLQPRTPLLAERNYVMKMDQKYTLENGMRVYNLGEILVTARRKSNTAGDSPYYSANVSRVISRKDIEKGNFSSVLDMVRLLPGVAVIGSEVTYRGQPTLVILDNMPEENFDYERLIPDDVGDLFFAPPTTVGPVFGGRGANGAIVINTRRGFVEKIR
;
A
#
# COMPACT_ATOMS: atom_id res chain seq x y z
N MET A 1 11.79 3.19 -46.00
CA MET A 1 12.22 3.41 -44.60
C MET A 1 11.09 4.07 -43.84
N THR A 2 11.03 3.91 -42.52
CA THR A 2 10.02 4.50 -41.64
C THR A 2 10.71 5.27 -40.53
N LEU A 3 10.36 6.54 -40.33
CA LEU A 3 10.81 7.32 -39.18
C LEU A 3 9.87 7.03 -38.00
N VAL A 4 10.44 6.61 -36.88
CA VAL A 4 9.74 6.34 -35.63
C VAL A 4 10.31 7.23 -34.53
N ALA A 5 9.45 7.90 -33.78
CA ALA A 5 9.79 8.60 -32.55
C ALA A 5 9.09 7.92 -31.37
N GLN A 6 9.83 7.58 -30.32
CA GLN A 6 9.26 7.03 -29.10
C GLN A 6 9.87 7.62 -27.83
N LEU A 7 9.09 7.66 -26.76
CA LEU A 7 9.53 8.08 -25.43
C LEU A 7 9.00 7.04 -24.44
N ARG A 8 9.91 6.36 -23.73
CA ARG A 8 9.59 5.33 -22.71
C ARG A 8 8.65 4.23 -23.17
N GLY A 9 8.78 3.79 -24.42
CA GLY A 9 7.94 2.76 -25.03
C GLY A 9 6.65 3.28 -25.66
N LEU A 10 6.29 4.55 -25.44
CA LEU A 10 5.17 5.19 -26.13
C LEU A 10 5.62 5.66 -27.52
N VAL A 11 4.99 5.15 -28.57
CA VAL A 11 5.22 5.63 -29.95
C VAL A 11 4.50 6.96 -30.14
N LEU A 12 5.27 8.02 -30.37
CA LEU A 12 4.78 9.38 -30.57
C LEU A 12 4.58 9.72 -32.05
N TYR A 13 5.40 9.15 -32.92
CA TYR A 13 5.34 9.34 -34.37
C TYR A 13 5.82 8.07 -35.07
N ALA A 14 5.14 7.66 -36.13
CA ALA A 14 5.57 6.57 -36.99
C ALA A 14 5.02 6.76 -38.39
N ASN A 15 5.86 7.17 -39.34
CA ASN A 15 5.45 7.35 -40.74
C ASN A 15 6.57 6.94 -41.71
N PRO A 16 6.22 6.45 -42.92
CA PRO A 16 7.18 6.24 -43.98
C PRO A 16 7.97 7.52 -44.26
N TRP A 17 9.28 7.38 -44.51
CA TRP A 17 10.13 8.49 -44.88
C TRP A 17 9.79 8.94 -46.31
N ASP A 18 9.40 10.20 -46.47
CA ASP A 18 9.16 10.83 -47.77
C ASP A 18 10.49 11.36 -48.33
N TYR A 19 11.03 10.68 -49.35
CA TYR A 19 12.27 11.09 -50.01
C TYR A 19 12.17 12.44 -50.75
N ASN A 20 10.96 12.94 -51.03
CA ASN A 20 10.76 14.27 -51.61
C ASN A 20 10.82 15.38 -50.56
N GLN A 21 10.74 15.05 -49.27
CA GLN A 21 10.82 15.98 -48.15
C GLN A 21 12.07 15.67 -47.31
N PRO A 22 13.22 16.30 -47.59
CA PRO A 22 14.50 15.93 -46.96
C PRO A 22 14.57 16.29 -45.46
N LYS A 23 13.56 16.97 -44.92
CA LYS A 23 13.48 17.35 -43.51
C LYS A 23 12.05 17.25 -43.02
N ILE A 24 11.91 16.90 -41.74
CA ILE A 24 10.66 16.98 -40.99
C ILE A 24 10.91 17.91 -39.80
N THR A 25 9.97 18.81 -39.55
CA THR A 25 10.03 19.75 -38.43
C THR A 25 8.89 19.43 -37.46
N PHE A 26 9.23 19.37 -36.18
CA PHE A 26 8.27 19.17 -35.10
C PHE A 26 8.24 20.40 -34.21
N GLU A 27 7.05 20.81 -33.82
CA GLU A 27 6.90 21.73 -32.70
C GLU A 27 7.43 21.08 -31.42
N ARG A 28 8.13 21.84 -30.59
CA ARG A 28 8.73 21.28 -29.36
C ARG A 28 7.67 20.74 -28.38
N SER A 29 6.46 21.30 -28.43
CA SER A 29 5.29 20.87 -27.67
C SER A 29 4.72 19.52 -28.12
N PHE A 30 5.05 19.06 -29.33
CA PHE A 30 4.66 17.74 -29.84
C PHE A 30 5.24 16.62 -28.98
N PHE A 31 6.48 16.79 -28.52
CA PHE A 31 7.14 15.82 -27.67
C PHE A 31 6.85 16.09 -26.17
N PRO A 32 6.62 15.06 -25.36
CA PRO A 32 6.65 15.17 -23.90
C PRO A 32 8.05 15.56 -23.40
N ALA A 33 8.17 15.88 -22.11
CA ALA A 33 9.47 16.13 -21.51
C ALA A 33 10.23 14.82 -21.27
N GLY A 34 11.55 14.84 -21.48
CA GLY A 34 12.42 13.68 -21.34
C GLY A 34 13.17 13.36 -22.62
N ILE A 35 13.63 12.11 -22.77
CA ILE A 35 14.44 11.67 -23.91
C ILE A 35 13.55 11.01 -24.96
N THR A 36 13.50 11.61 -26.14
CA THR A 36 12.87 11.03 -27.32
C THR A 36 13.90 10.29 -28.14
N HIS A 37 13.57 9.06 -28.52
CA HIS A 37 14.36 8.25 -29.44
C HIS A 37 13.80 8.42 -30.85
N LEU A 38 14.56 9.04 -31.74
CA LEU A 38 14.27 9.12 -33.17
C LEU A 38 15.01 7.99 -33.88
N MET A 39 14.31 7.17 -34.63
CA MET A 39 14.85 5.97 -35.28
C MET A 39 14.38 5.89 -36.72
N LEU A 40 15.31 5.65 -37.64
CA LEU A 40 15.00 5.31 -39.01
C LEU A 40 15.05 3.79 -39.16
N ILE A 41 13.94 3.20 -39.59
CA ILE A 41 13.76 1.75 -39.63
C ILE A 41 13.60 1.29 -41.09
N ASP A 42 14.23 0.19 -41.47
CA ASP A 42 14.05 -0.44 -42.79
C ASP A 42 12.77 -1.30 -42.86
N ASP A 43 12.50 -1.88 -44.02
CA ASP A 43 11.38 -2.79 -44.28
C ASP A 43 11.46 -4.09 -43.45
N LYS A 44 12.67 -4.53 -43.11
CA LYS A 44 12.96 -5.68 -42.25
C LYS A 44 12.97 -5.33 -40.75
N LYS A 45 12.54 -4.12 -40.40
CA LYS A 45 12.46 -3.62 -39.02
C LYS A 45 13.81 -3.49 -38.31
N ASN A 46 14.91 -3.38 -39.06
CA ASN A 46 16.21 -3.03 -38.50
C ASN A 46 16.32 -1.51 -38.34
N ILE A 47 16.96 -1.08 -37.25
CA ILE A 47 17.28 0.33 -37.04
C ILE A 47 18.51 0.65 -37.91
N VAL A 48 18.32 1.53 -38.89
CA VAL A 48 19.37 2.02 -39.81
C VAL A 48 20.16 3.15 -39.16
N SER A 49 19.47 4.05 -38.47
CA SER A 49 20.06 5.18 -37.77
C SER A 49 19.18 5.58 -36.59
N GLU A 50 19.80 6.11 -35.55
CA GLU A 50 19.07 6.61 -34.39
C GLU A 50 19.69 7.88 -33.81
N ARG A 51 18.88 8.66 -33.11
CA ARG A 51 19.29 9.86 -32.39
C ARG A 51 18.42 10.01 -31.14
N LEU A 52 19.07 10.17 -30.00
CA LEU A 52 18.41 10.61 -28.77
C LEU A 52 18.30 12.14 -28.78
N VAL A 53 17.13 12.67 -28.42
CA VAL A 53 16.91 14.11 -28.29
C VAL A 53 16.25 14.38 -26.95
N PHE A 54 16.84 15.26 -26.16
CA PHE A 54 16.25 15.67 -24.91
C PHE A 54 15.31 16.86 -25.11
N ASN A 55 14.08 16.74 -24.61
CA ASN A 55 13.11 17.82 -24.60
C ASN A 55 12.80 18.26 -23.16
N MET A 56 13.18 19.50 -22.81
CA MET A 56 12.69 20.16 -21.59
C MET A 56 11.41 20.93 -21.90
N ARG A 57 10.35 20.73 -21.12
CA ARG A 57 9.15 21.58 -21.16
C ARG A 57 9.06 22.40 -19.89
N ALA A 58 8.49 23.59 -19.96
CA ALA A 58 8.34 24.45 -18.78
C ALA A 58 7.27 23.93 -17.81
N ASP A 59 6.25 23.25 -18.33
CA ASP A 59 5.08 22.74 -17.60
C ASP A 59 5.38 21.54 -16.67
N VAL A 60 6.60 20.99 -16.70
CA VAL A 60 7.01 19.93 -15.76
C VAL A 60 7.54 20.46 -14.43
N LYS A 61 7.79 21.76 -14.33
CA LYS A 61 8.29 22.40 -13.11
C LYS A 61 7.15 23.13 -12.43
N ALA A 62 7.01 22.90 -11.13
CA ALA A 62 6.23 23.76 -10.26
C ALA A 62 7.13 24.86 -9.71
N ASP A 63 6.62 26.08 -9.65
CA ASP A 63 7.30 27.21 -9.01
C ASP A 63 6.88 27.28 -7.54
N LEU A 64 7.83 26.98 -6.64
CA LEU A 64 7.63 27.04 -5.20
C LEU A 64 8.38 28.25 -4.64
N THR A 65 7.64 29.20 -4.11
CA THR A 65 8.19 30.31 -3.33
C THR A 65 7.82 30.13 -1.86
N ALA A 66 8.82 30.25 -0.99
CA ALA A 66 8.66 30.22 0.45
C ALA A 66 9.07 31.58 1.03
N ALA A 67 8.18 32.21 1.80
CA ALA A 67 8.42 33.50 2.42
C ALA A 67 8.19 33.41 3.92
N THR A 68 9.17 33.85 4.70
CA THR A 68 9.06 34.01 6.14
C THR A 68 8.58 35.42 6.48
N ASP A 69 7.89 35.57 7.61
CA ASP A 69 7.44 36.88 8.07
C ASP A 69 8.57 37.78 8.59
N LYS A 70 9.75 37.20 8.87
CA LYS A 70 10.95 37.91 9.34
C LYS A 70 12.24 37.36 8.73
N PRO A 71 13.31 38.16 8.67
CA PRO A 71 14.62 37.71 8.19
C PRO A 71 15.41 36.89 9.23
N ALA A 72 15.09 37.02 10.52
CA ALA A 72 15.74 36.31 11.62
C ALA A 72 14.75 36.10 12.78
N TYR A 73 15.03 35.06 13.58
CA TYR A 73 14.18 34.64 14.68
C TYR A 73 15.02 34.32 15.92
N GLU A 74 14.50 34.69 17.09
CA GLU A 74 15.01 34.23 18.38
C GLU A 74 14.65 32.76 18.63
N PRO A 75 15.39 32.03 19.50
CA PRO A 75 15.04 30.66 19.86
C PRO A 75 13.59 30.52 20.31
N ARG A 76 12.87 29.55 19.74
CA ARG A 76 11.44 29.25 19.99
C ARG A 76 10.46 30.36 19.60
N GLN A 77 10.91 31.38 18.86
CA GLN A 77 10.00 32.36 18.31
C GLN A 77 9.11 31.71 17.24
N LYS A 78 7.82 32.08 17.23
CA LYS A 78 6.89 31.64 16.20
C LYS A 78 7.34 32.14 14.82
N VAL A 79 7.41 31.21 13.86
CA VAL A 79 7.69 31.48 12.44
C VAL A 79 6.38 31.37 11.67
N ASN A 80 6.01 32.40 10.90
CA ASN A 80 4.94 32.29 9.91
C ASN A 80 5.57 32.08 8.53
N LEU A 81 5.38 30.89 7.96
CA LEU A 81 5.90 30.50 6.65
C LEU A 81 4.76 30.49 5.63
N ALA A 82 4.82 31.36 4.64
CA ALA A 82 3.91 31.38 3.50
C ALA A 82 4.53 30.58 2.35
N LEU A 83 3.83 29.53 1.90
CA LEU A 83 4.22 28.73 0.74
C LEU A 83 3.25 29.05 -0.41
N THR A 84 3.79 29.40 -1.57
CA THR A 84 3.02 29.60 -2.79
C THR A 84 3.56 28.67 -3.86
N LEU A 85 2.70 27.81 -4.39
CA LEU A 85 3.03 26.85 -5.43
C LEU A 85 2.21 27.14 -6.68
N LYS A 86 2.89 27.34 -7.81
CA LYS A 86 2.25 27.69 -9.10
C LYS A 86 2.69 26.76 -10.22
N ASP A 87 1.83 26.57 -11.21
CA ASP A 87 2.18 25.95 -12.48
C ASP A 87 2.98 26.91 -13.37
N ALA A 88 3.43 26.43 -14.54
CA ALA A 88 4.17 27.25 -15.50
C ALA A 88 3.37 28.42 -16.11
N LEU A 89 2.05 28.45 -15.94
CA LEU A 89 1.16 29.54 -16.35
C LEU A 89 0.86 30.51 -15.20
N GLY A 90 1.36 30.24 -13.98
CA GLY A 90 1.15 31.04 -12.78
C GLY A 90 -0.11 30.67 -11.99
N HIS A 91 -0.85 29.62 -12.36
CA HIS A 91 -2.03 29.19 -11.61
C HIS A 91 -1.63 28.42 -10.35
N PRO A 92 -2.37 28.58 -9.24
CA PRO A 92 -2.06 27.88 -8.00
C PRO A 92 -2.28 26.37 -8.13
N LEU A 93 -1.28 25.59 -7.70
CA LEU A 93 -1.35 24.14 -7.65
C LEU A 93 -1.98 23.67 -6.33
N LYS A 94 -2.82 22.63 -6.40
CA LYS A 94 -3.44 21.98 -5.23
C LYS A 94 -2.84 20.59 -5.04
N GLY A 95 -2.63 20.19 -3.79
CA GLY A 95 -2.08 18.88 -3.48
C GLY A 95 -1.95 18.63 -1.98
N ASN A 96 -1.41 17.46 -1.65
CA ASN A 96 -0.98 17.12 -0.30
C ASN A 96 0.48 17.53 -0.14
N PHE A 97 0.82 18.14 1.00
CA PHE A 97 2.15 18.65 1.27
C PHE A 97 2.68 18.07 2.57
N SER A 98 3.96 17.71 2.56
CA SER A 98 4.72 17.34 3.77
C SER A 98 5.84 18.36 3.96
N LEU A 99 6.03 18.82 5.20
CA LEU A 99 7.11 19.73 5.56
C LEU A 99 8.02 19.05 6.57
N SER A 100 9.33 19.18 6.37
CA SER A 100 10.36 18.81 7.34
C SER A 100 11.27 20.00 7.59
N VAL A 101 11.75 20.14 8.82
CA VAL A 101 12.65 21.21 9.24
C VAL A 101 13.92 20.55 9.78
N VAL A 102 15.06 20.91 9.18
CA VAL A 102 16.38 20.38 9.52
C VAL A 102 17.35 21.52 9.82
N ASP A 103 18.40 21.25 10.58
CA ASP A 103 19.47 22.21 10.79
C ASP A 103 20.29 22.37 9.49
N GLY A 104 20.45 23.61 9.02
CA GLY A 104 21.18 23.91 7.78
C GLY A 104 22.68 23.58 7.84
N HIS A 105 23.25 23.39 9.04
CA HIS A 105 24.62 22.90 9.19
C HIS A 105 24.74 21.39 9.02
N ASP A 106 23.66 20.65 9.30
CA ASP A 106 23.67 19.19 9.31
C ASP A 106 23.28 18.60 7.96
N VAL A 107 22.38 19.25 7.22
CA VAL A 107 21.91 18.77 5.91
C VAL A 107 22.17 19.83 4.85
N LYS A 108 23.02 19.50 3.88
CA LYS A 108 23.23 20.32 2.68
C LYS A 108 22.28 19.84 1.58
N PRO A 109 21.67 20.75 0.79
CA PRO A 109 20.89 20.35 -0.37
C PRO A 109 21.74 19.53 -1.34
N ASP A 110 21.24 18.38 -1.79
CA ASP A 110 21.87 17.65 -2.88
C ASP A 110 21.73 18.47 -4.17
N SER A 111 22.87 18.91 -4.70
CA SER A 111 22.96 19.65 -5.95
C SER A 111 23.23 18.76 -7.17
N THR A 112 23.36 17.45 -6.96
CA THR A 112 23.75 16.47 -7.97
C THR A 112 22.53 15.92 -8.68
N GLN A 113 21.51 15.48 -7.93
CA GLN A 113 20.34 14.78 -8.47
C GLN A 113 19.06 15.16 -7.73
N ASN A 114 17.93 15.15 -8.44
CA ASN A 114 16.61 15.25 -7.84
C ASN A 114 15.60 14.44 -8.66
N ILE A 115 14.33 14.43 -8.24
CA ILE A 115 13.26 13.72 -8.95
C ILE A 115 13.15 14.12 -10.43
N LEU A 116 13.46 15.37 -10.77
CA LEU A 116 13.37 15.87 -12.14
C LEU A 116 14.53 15.34 -13.00
N SER A 117 15.77 15.42 -12.52
CA SER A 117 16.92 14.87 -13.25
C SER A 117 16.87 13.34 -13.29
N ASP A 118 16.27 12.70 -12.28
CA ASP A 118 16.08 11.26 -12.28
C ASP A 118 15.07 10.79 -13.31
N LEU A 119 13.84 11.31 -13.19
CA LEU A 119 12.75 10.88 -14.06
C LEU A 119 12.95 11.30 -15.51
N LEU A 120 13.58 12.45 -15.79
CA LEU A 120 13.71 12.92 -17.18
C LEU A 120 15.00 12.49 -17.88
N LEU A 121 16.06 12.14 -17.13
CA LEU A 121 17.39 11.89 -17.70
C LEU A 121 18.00 10.56 -17.25
N THR A 122 18.36 10.38 -15.97
CA THR A 122 19.16 9.22 -15.54
C THR A 122 18.39 7.90 -15.54
N SER A 123 17.05 7.92 -15.49
CA SER A 123 16.22 6.71 -15.59
C SER A 123 16.12 6.14 -17.01
N ASP A 124 16.38 6.96 -18.04
CA ASP A 124 16.27 6.55 -19.46
C ASP A 124 17.64 6.24 -20.09
N LEU A 125 18.73 6.71 -19.48
CA LEU A 125 20.11 6.40 -19.88
C LEU A 125 20.74 5.40 -18.91
N ARG A 126 21.64 4.53 -19.38
CA ARG A 126 22.57 3.83 -18.48
C ARG A 126 23.98 4.35 -18.66
N GLY A 127 24.72 4.29 -17.57
CA GLY A 127 26.07 4.82 -17.47
C GLY A 127 26.15 5.84 -16.35
N TYR A 128 27.36 6.25 -16.04
CA TYR A 128 27.57 7.34 -15.08
C TYR A 128 27.33 8.69 -15.76
N ILE A 129 26.47 9.50 -15.16
CA ILE A 129 26.18 10.88 -15.59
C ILE A 129 26.66 11.79 -14.48
N GLU A 130 27.67 12.61 -14.77
CA GLU A 130 28.21 13.58 -13.82
C GLU A 130 27.20 14.70 -13.57
N GLN A 131 26.87 14.95 -12.30
CA GLN A 131 25.97 16.02 -11.85
C GLN A 131 24.72 16.21 -12.73
N PRO A 132 23.82 15.22 -12.82
CA PRO A 132 22.65 15.25 -13.72
C PRO A 132 21.81 16.52 -13.62
N LEU A 133 21.65 17.09 -12.43
CA LEU A 133 20.87 18.31 -12.23
C LEU A 133 21.45 19.55 -12.93
N SER A 134 22.77 19.57 -13.18
CA SER A 134 23.46 20.72 -13.82
C SER A 134 22.96 20.99 -15.25
N TYR A 135 22.52 19.95 -15.99
CA TYR A 135 21.99 20.08 -17.35
C TYR A 135 20.67 20.87 -17.41
N PHE A 136 19.99 21.08 -16.28
CA PHE A 136 18.65 21.65 -16.19
C PHE A 136 18.62 23.15 -15.86
N GLN A 137 19.78 23.78 -15.74
CA GLN A 137 19.95 25.21 -15.42
C GLN A 137 19.56 26.16 -16.56
N GLY A 138 19.40 25.63 -17.79
CA GLY A 138 18.71 26.33 -18.88
C GLY A 138 19.54 27.32 -19.69
N ASN A 139 20.87 27.39 -19.52
CA ASN A 139 21.71 28.21 -20.40
C ASN A 139 22.10 27.45 -21.69
N LYS A 140 22.63 28.19 -22.67
CA LYS A 140 23.04 27.64 -23.98
C LYS A 140 24.13 26.57 -23.86
N LEU A 141 25.09 26.76 -22.94
CA LEU A 141 26.18 25.82 -22.71
C LEU A 141 25.64 24.47 -22.22
N GLN A 142 24.76 24.46 -21.24
CA GLN A 142 24.18 23.21 -20.71
C GLN A 142 23.27 22.52 -21.71
N SER A 143 22.55 23.29 -22.53
CA SER A 143 21.78 22.72 -23.64
C SER A 143 22.69 21.98 -24.62
N HIS A 144 23.87 22.54 -24.93
CA HIS A 144 24.87 21.89 -25.76
C HIS A 144 25.51 20.67 -25.08
N GLN A 145 25.85 20.77 -23.78
CA GLN A 145 26.38 19.64 -23.02
C GLN A 145 25.38 18.48 -22.93
N LEU A 146 24.09 18.77 -22.80
CA LEU A 146 23.03 17.77 -22.79
C LEU A 146 22.87 17.12 -24.18
N ASP A 147 22.98 17.89 -25.25
CA ASP A 147 22.98 17.38 -26.61
C ASP A 147 24.17 16.44 -26.89
N LEU A 148 25.37 16.81 -26.40
CA LEU A 148 26.56 15.96 -26.41
C LEU A 148 26.39 14.69 -25.56
N LEU A 149 25.76 14.80 -24.38
CA LEU A 149 25.42 13.64 -23.56
C LEU A 149 24.51 12.68 -24.34
N MET A 150 23.50 13.20 -25.05
CA MET A 150 22.62 12.38 -25.90
C MET A 150 23.37 11.71 -27.06
N MET A 151 24.49 12.28 -27.54
CA MET A 151 25.30 11.69 -28.60
C MET A 151 26.29 10.64 -28.09
N THR A 152 26.74 10.77 -26.83
CA THR A 152 27.84 9.96 -26.27
C THR A 152 27.33 8.81 -25.40
N GLN A 153 26.24 9.00 -24.65
CA GLN A 153 25.61 7.98 -23.82
C GLN A 153 24.53 7.22 -24.61
N GLY A 154 24.94 6.54 -25.68
CA GLY A 154 24.05 5.80 -26.59
C GLY A 154 23.50 4.47 -26.04
N TRP A 155 23.63 4.21 -24.73
CA TRP A 155 23.15 2.97 -24.14
C TRP A 155 21.63 3.04 -23.93
N ARG A 156 20.90 2.03 -24.44
CA ARG A 156 19.44 2.03 -24.53
C ARG A 156 18.80 1.21 -23.42
N ARG A 157 17.87 1.80 -22.67
CA ARG A 157 17.02 1.08 -21.68
C ARG A 157 16.37 -0.19 -22.24
N TYR A 158 15.98 -0.17 -23.51
CA TYR A 158 15.27 -1.24 -24.19
C TYR A 158 16.02 -1.72 -25.44
N ASN A 159 15.97 -3.03 -25.72
CA ASN A 159 16.42 -3.58 -26.99
C ASN A 159 15.36 -3.32 -28.08
N ILE A 160 15.23 -2.05 -28.49
CA ILE A 160 14.23 -1.63 -29.48
C ILE A 160 14.27 -2.45 -30.77
N PRO A 161 15.43 -2.82 -31.36
CA PRO A 161 15.46 -3.71 -32.53
C PRO A 161 14.67 -5.00 -32.35
N GLU A 162 14.81 -5.69 -31.22
CA GLU A 162 14.07 -6.92 -30.94
C GLU A 162 12.58 -6.65 -30.66
N VAL A 163 12.28 -5.57 -29.93
CA VAL A 163 10.90 -5.15 -29.66
C VAL A 163 10.13 -4.88 -30.96
N VAL A 164 10.69 -4.11 -31.90
CA VAL A 164 10.03 -3.79 -33.18
C VAL A 164 9.82 -5.05 -34.02
N LYS A 165 10.74 -6.02 -33.94
CA LYS A 165 10.62 -7.32 -34.61
C LYS A 165 9.60 -8.26 -33.94
N GLY A 166 9.14 -7.96 -32.74
CA GLY A 166 8.21 -8.79 -31.96
C GLY A 166 8.91 -9.83 -31.08
N ASN A 167 10.23 -9.75 -30.95
CA ASN A 167 11.05 -10.66 -30.15
C ASN A 167 11.21 -10.11 -28.73
N VAL A 168 10.12 -10.04 -27.96
CA VAL A 168 10.21 -9.60 -26.56
C VAL A 168 10.69 -10.78 -25.70
N THR A 169 12.00 -10.83 -25.44
CA THR A 169 12.68 -12.05 -24.96
C THR A 169 12.72 -12.27 -23.46
N GLU A 170 12.15 -11.41 -22.63
CA GLU A 170 12.16 -11.64 -21.19
C GLU A 170 10.77 -12.07 -20.72
N LYS A 171 10.63 -13.36 -20.37
CA LYS A 171 9.60 -13.79 -19.43
C LYS A 171 9.86 -12.98 -18.17
N LEU A 172 9.00 -11.99 -17.90
CA LEU A 172 9.09 -11.17 -16.71
C LEU A 172 9.16 -12.10 -15.50
N SER A 173 10.26 -12.03 -14.73
CA SER A 173 10.40 -12.81 -13.50
C SER A 173 9.26 -12.53 -12.52
N TYR A 174 8.71 -11.30 -12.60
CA TYR A 174 7.57 -10.84 -11.83
C TYR A 174 6.61 -10.11 -12.77
N PRO A 175 5.31 -10.49 -12.82
CA PRO A 175 4.33 -9.76 -13.59
C PRO A 175 4.19 -8.32 -13.08
N LEU A 176 3.69 -7.41 -13.92
CA LEU A 176 3.35 -6.07 -13.48
C LEU A 176 2.27 -6.15 -12.39
N GLU A 177 2.60 -5.72 -11.18
CA GLU A 177 1.65 -5.58 -10.08
C GLU A 177 0.80 -4.33 -10.33
N THR A 178 -0.45 -4.54 -10.73
CA THR A 178 -1.41 -3.45 -10.96
C THR A 178 -2.24 -3.13 -9.72
N SER A 179 -2.33 -4.08 -8.80
CA SER A 179 -3.09 -3.97 -7.55
C SER A 179 -2.55 -4.99 -6.56
N ASP A 180 -2.90 -4.81 -5.28
CA ASP A 180 -2.71 -5.87 -4.28
C ASP A 180 -3.56 -7.10 -4.65
N VAL A 181 -3.04 -8.28 -4.35
CA VAL A 181 -3.69 -9.56 -4.63
C VAL A 181 -3.50 -10.50 -3.44
N VAL A 182 -4.57 -11.20 -3.05
CA VAL A 182 -4.52 -12.26 -2.03
C VAL A 182 -4.69 -13.60 -2.71
N LYS A 183 -3.65 -14.42 -2.70
CA LYS A 183 -3.64 -15.76 -3.32
C LYS A 183 -3.50 -16.85 -2.28
N GLY A 184 -3.91 -18.05 -2.67
CA GLY A 184 -3.70 -19.23 -1.85
C GLY A 184 -4.25 -20.49 -2.49
N ARG A 185 -4.31 -21.52 -1.65
CA ARG A 185 -4.83 -22.84 -1.99
C ARG A 185 -5.89 -23.27 -0.99
N VAL A 186 -6.96 -23.86 -1.49
CA VAL A 186 -7.99 -24.55 -0.71
C VAL A 186 -7.92 -26.05 -0.95
N GLU A 187 -7.82 -26.81 0.13
CA GLU A 187 -7.64 -28.26 0.12
C GLU A 187 -8.71 -28.95 0.97
N GLY A 188 -9.11 -30.15 0.55
CA GLY A 188 -9.76 -31.11 1.43
C GLY A 188 -8.72 -32.06 2.04
N PHE A 189 -9.18 -33.09 2.76
CA PHE A 189 -8.30 -34.07 3.40
C PHE A 189 -7.28 -34.78 2.49
N LEU A 190 -7.52 -34.84 1.17
CA LEU A 190 -6.69 -35.62 0.24
C LEU A 190 -6.24 -34.86 -1.01
N LYS A 191 -6.91 -33.76 -1.38
CA LYS A 191 -6.63 -33.04 -2.63
C LYS A 191 -7.21 -31.62 -2.63
N GLY A 192 -6.75 -30.80 -3.57
CA GLY A 192 -7.31 -29.49 -3.87
C GLY A 192 -8.83 -29.53 -4.10
N LEU A 193 -9.52 -28.51 -3.60
CA LEU A 193 -10.98 -28.50 -3.51
C LEU A 193 -11.59 -27.48 -4.49
N LYS A 194 -11.91 -27.96 -5.70
CA LYS A 194 -12.44 -27.14 -6.80
C LYS A 194 -13.89 -26.67 -6.65
N ASP A 195 -14.66 -27.30 -5.76
CA ASP A 195 -16.08 -27.01 -5.51
C ASP A 195 -16.31 -26.15 -4.26
N ALA A 196 -15.24 -25.51 -3.77
CA ALA A 196 -15.30 -24.52 -2.71
C ALA A 196 -15.72 -23.17 -3.29
N ASN A 197 -16.55 -22.43 -2.55
CA ASN A 197 -16.72 -21.01 -2.75
C ASN A 197 -15.88 -20.30 -1.70
N LEU A 198 -15.00 -19.40 -2.14
CA LEU A 198 -14.24 -18.56 -1.24
C LEU A 198 -14.86 -17.18 -1.16
N THR A 199 -14.93 -16.65 0.07
CA THR A 199 -15.33 -15.28 0.35
C THR A 199 -14.25 -14.61 1.17
N LEU A 200 -13.88 -13.39 0.78
CA LEU A 200 -13.01 -12.51 1.56
C LEU A 200 -13.82 -11.28 1.99
N LEU A 201 -13.76 -10.97 3.28
CA LEU A 201 -14.33 -9.76 3.87
C LEU A 201 -13.21 -8.86 4.35
N ALA A 202 -13.14 -7.66 3.78
CA ALA A 202 -12.22 -6.59 4.15
C ALA A 202 -12.93 -5.60 5.08
N ILE A 203 -12.35 -5.40 6.27
CA ILE A 203 -12.99 -4.62 7.34
C ILE A 203 -12.01 -3.59 7.87
N ARG A 204 -12.43 -2.32 7.82
CA ARG A 204 -11.76 -1.20 8.49
C ARG A 204 -12.79 -0.16 8.92
N ASP A 205 -13.04 -0.06 10.23
CA ASP A 205 -14.01 0.87 10.82
C ASP A 205 -15.43 0.73 10.23
N SER A 206 -15.83 1.63 9.33
CA SER A 206 -17.09 1.61 8.58
C SER A 206 -16.95 1.06 7.15
N LEU A 207 -15.73 0.88 6.67
CA LEU A 207 -15.43 0.35 5.35
C LEU A 207 -15.55 -1.18 5.38
N LEU A 208 -16.44 -1.68 4.53
CA LEU A 208 -16.74 -3.10 4.34
C LEU A 208 -16.61 -3.43 2.86
N GLY A 209 -15.72 -4.35 2.53
CA GLY A 209 -15.52 -4.87 1.18
C GLY A 209 -15.72 -6.37 1.13
N THR A 210 -16.47 -6.90 0.16
CA THR A 210 -16.69 -8.34 0.01
C THR A 210 -16.23 -8.78 -1.36
N HIS A 211 -15.41 -9.83 -1.40
CA HIS A 211 -14.89 -10.43 -2.61
C HIS A 211 -15.20 -11.92 -2.60
N VAL A 212 -15.43 -12.49 -3.78
CA VAL A 212 -15.67 -13.93 -3.96
C VAL A 212 -14.73 -14.50 -5.00
N ALA A 213 -14.26 -15.73 -4.77
CA ALA A 213 -13.40 -16.44 -5.70
C ALA A 213 -13.83 -17.90 -5.81
N ILE A 214 -13.64 -18.46 -7.00
CA ILE A 214 -13.82 -19.88 -7.28
C ILE A 214 -12.43 -20.45 -7.57
N PRO A 215 -12.01 -21.52 -6.86
CA PRO A 215 -10.70 -22.10 -7.04
C PRO A 215 -10.63 -22.90 -8.33
N ASP A 216 -9.42 -23.07 -8.86
CA ASP A 216 -9.18 -23.90 -10.02
C ASP A 216 -9.29 -25.41 -9.70
N LYS A 217 -9.01 -26.25 -10.70
CA LYS A 217 -9.06 -27.72 -10.58
C LYS A 217 -8.13 -28.28 -9.50
N ASP A 218 -7.05 -27.57 -9.17
CA ASP A 218 -5.99 -27.98 -8.24
C ASP A 218 -6.11 -27.27 -6.88
N GLY A 219 -7.14 -26.42 -6.71
CA GLY A 219 -7.51 -25.72 -5.48
C GLY A 219 -6.93 -24.32 -5.36
N TYR A 220 -6.29 -23.76 -6.38
CA TYR A 220 -5.70 -22.41 -6.32
C TYR A 220 -6.76 -21.33 -6.53
N PHE A 221 -6.68 -20.24 -5.78
CA PHE A 221 -7.59 -19.10 -5.89
C PHE A 221 -6.84 -17.77 -5.81
N SER A 222 -7.48 -16.69 -6.28
CA SER A 222 -6.98 -15.32 -6.22
C SER A 222 -8.14 -14.36 -5.91
N PHE A 223 -7.92 -13.43 -4.99
CA PHE A 223 -8.71 -12.22 -4.85
C PHE A 223 -7.89 -11.05 -5.39
N ASP A 224 -8.29 -10.52 -6.55
CA ASP A 224 -7.61 -9.43 -7.23
C ASP A 224 -8.19 -8.07 -6.80
N GLN A 225 -7.49 -6.97 -7.11
CA GLN A 225 -7.94 -5.59 -6.83
C GLN A 225 -8.15 -5.30 -5.33
N MET A 226 -7.24 -5.78 -4.49
CA MET A 226 -7.32 -5.67 -3.03
C MET A 226 -6.79 -4.34 -2.48
N GLU A 227 -7.19 -3.22 -3.12
CA GLU A 227 -6.74 -1.87 -2.74
C GLU A 227 -7.48 -1.35 -1.50
N TYR A 228 -7.02 -1.78 -0.33
CA TYR A 228 -7.53 -1.30 0.95
C TYR A 228 -6.50 -0.48 1.70
N PRO A 229 -6.92 0.53 2.46
CA PRO A 229 -6.03 1.30 3.31
C PRO A 229 -5.22 0.41 4.28
N GLU A 230 -4.02 0.86 4.68
CA GLU A 230 -3.18 0.10 5.62
C GLU A 230 -3.94 -0.34 6.89
N ARG A 231 -3.56 -1.50 7.45
CA ARG A 231 -4.19 -2.11 8.64
C ARG A 231 -5.63 -2.58 8.45
N THR A 232 -6.13 -2.69 7.23
CA THR A 232 -7.41 -3.37 6.96
C THR A 232 -7.30 -4.84 7.34
N LYS A 233 -8.30 -5.37 8.08
CA LYS A 233 -8.35 -6.80 8.45
C LYS A 233 -9.08 -7.58 7.35
N TYR A 234 -8.50 -8.69 6.91
CA TYR A 234 -9.12 -9.62 5.97
C TYR A 234 -9.58 -10.88 6.69
N ILE A 235 -10.86 -11.22 6.57
CA ILE A 235 -11.41 -12.53 6.96
C ILE A 235 -11.63 -13.32 5.68
N ILE A 236 -11.04 -14.49 5.57
CA ILE A 236 -11.19 -15.36 4.41
C ILE A 236 -11.86 -16.65 4.86
N GLN A 237 -12.89 -17.06 4.13
CA GLN A 237 -13.58 -18.30 4.36
C GLN A 237 -13.71 -19.08 3.06
N ALA A 238 -13.57 -20.40 3.18
CA ALA A 238 -13.86 -21.33 2.10
C ALA A 238 -14.94 -22.33 2.56
N LEU A 239 -16.00 -22.48 1.75
CA LEU A 239 -17.13 -23.36 2.05
C LEU A 239 -17.35 -24.34 0.90
N LYS A 240 -17.55 -25.62 1.20
CA LYS A 240 -18.03 -26.60 0.22
C LYS A 240 -19.48 -26.29 -0.10
N SER A 241 -19.85 -26.29 -1.37
CA SER A 241 -21.19 -25.94 -1.86
C SER A 241 -22.36 -26.68 -1.16
N LYS A 242 -22.12 -27.87 -0.58
CA LYS A 242 -23.17 -28.68 0.09
C LYS A 242 -22.85 -29.12 1.53
N ARG A 243 -21.66 -28.85 2.05
CA ARG A 243 -21.19 -29.40 3.36
C ARG A 243 -20.53 -28.37 4.27
N GLY A 244 -20.64 -27.08 3.96
CA GLY A 244 -20.07 -26.01 4.77
C GLY A 244 -18.53 -26.09 4.86
N SER A 245 -17.97 -25.66 5.98
CA SER A 245 -16.51 -25.55 6.21
C SER A 245 -15.84 -26.86 6.66
N ALA A 246 -16.62 -27.92 6.92
CA ALA A 246 -16.07 -29.15 7.52
C ALA A 246 -15.04 -29.83 6.59
N GLY A 247 -13.81 -29.99 7.08
CA GLY A 247 -12.70 -30.59 6.34
C GLY A 247 -12.28 -29.78 5.12
N VAL A 248 -12.30 -28.45 5.24
CA VAL A 248 -11.71 -27.48 4.30
C VAL A 248 -10.49 -26.87 4.98
N PHE A 249 -9.36 -26.90 4.30
CA PHE A 249 -8.11 -26.30 4.74
C PHE A 249 -7.76 -25.16 3.78
N LEU A 250 -7.49 -23.99 4.34
CA LEU A 250 -7.13 -22.79 3.59
C LEU A 250 -5.68 -22.45 3.89
N THR A 251 -4.85 -22.28 2.87
CA THR A 251 -3.47 -21.82 2.99
C THR A 251 -3.28 -20.62 2.08
N LEU A 252 -2.74 -19.53 2.62
CA LEU A 252 -2.42 -18.34 1.83
C LEU A 252 -0.98 -18.39 1.34
N ASP A 253 -0.76 -17.89 0.14
CA ASP A 253 0.58 -17.76 -0.41
C ASP A 253 1.36 -16.73 0.42
N SER A 254 2.61 -17.04 0.75
CA SER A 254 3.49 -16.07 1.38
C SER A 254 3.82 -14.95 0.39
N VAL A 255 3.77 -13.70 0.86
CA VAL A 255 4.19 -12.55 0.06
C VAL A 255 5.67 -12.71 -0.27
N ILE A 256 5.98 -12.85 -1.56
CA ILE A 256 7.36 -12.84 -2.04
C ILE A 256 7.83 -11.39 -1.97
N SER A 257 8.47 -11.00 -0.87
CA SER A 257 9.18 -9.72 -0.85
C SER A 257 10.34 -9.80 -1.86
N PRO A 258 10.46 -8.86 -2.80
CA PRO A 258 11.63 -8.82 -3.68
C PRO A 258 12.87 -8.75 -2.79
N ALA A 259 13.92 -9.48 -3.17
CA ALA A 259 15.21 -9.36 -2.50
C ALA A 259 15.56 -7.87 -2.44
N GLN A 260 15.89 -7.37 -1.24
CA GLN A 260 16.27 -5.97 -1.11
C GLN A 260 17.35 -5.66 -2.15
N PRO A 261 17.15 -4.63 -2.99
CA PRO A 261 18.16 -4.30 -3.98
C PRO A 261 19.46 -4.10 -3.23
N GLN A 262 20.52 -4.77 -3.69
CA GLN A 262 21.86 -4.44 -3.23
C GLN A 262 22.14 -3.02 -3.73
N LEU A 263 21.83 -2.04 -2.88
CA LEU A 263 22.23 -0.66 -3.10
C LEU A 263 23.74 -0.70 -3.16
N LYS A 264 24.30 -0.69 -4.38
CA LYS A 264 25.72 -0.45 -4.58
C LYS A 264 25.93 0.96 -4.05
N LEU A 265 26.43 1.04 -2.82
CA LEU A 265 26.85 2.29 -2.24
C LEU A 265 27.84 2.89 -3.24
N LEU A 266 27.42 3.94 -3.95
CA LEU A 266 28.37 4.76 -4.68
C LEU A 266 29.29 5.26 -3.58
N GLN A 267 30.51 4.71 -3.50
CA GLN A 267 31.47 5.21 -2.53
C GLN A 267 31.71 6.67 -2.90
N PRO A 268 31.30 7.62 -2.05
CA PRO A 268 31.62 9.00 -2.34
C PRO A 268 33.16 9.07 -2.34
N ARG A 269 33.75 9.68 -3.38
CA ARG A 269 35.21 9.87 -3.48
C ARG A 269 35.78 10.66 -2.29
N THR A 270 34.90 11.26 -1.49
CA THR A 270 35.19 11.96 -0.25
C THR A 270 34.20 11.49 0.81
N PRO A 271 34.63 11.08 2.01
CA PRO A 271 33.68 10.79 3.09
C PRO A 271 32.87 12.06 3.39
N LEU A 272 31.55 12.01 3.22
CA LEU A 272 30.64 13.06 3.70
C LEU A 272 30.60 12.99 5.23
N LEU A 273 31.64 13.54 5.88
CA LEU A 273 31.74 13.69 7.33
C LEU A 273 30.49 14.39 7.92
N ALA A 274 29.78 15.19 7.11
CA ALA A 274 28.56 15.89 7.49
C ALA A 274 27.34 14.96 7.68
N GLU A 275 27.11 13.98 6.79
CA GLU A 275 25.91 13.12 6.86
C GLU A 275 25.96 12.13 8.01
N ARG A 276 27.14 11.58 8.31
CA ARG A 276 27.34 10.73 9.49
C ARG A 276 27.08 11.49 10.79
N ASN A 277 27.39 12.78 10.83
CA ASN A 277 27.12 13.62 11.98
C ASN A 277 25.62 13.88 12.18
N TYR A 278 24.82 14.00 11.12
CA TYR A 278 23.36 14.21 11.26
C TYR A 278 22.65 12.97 11.84
N VAL A 279 22.91 11.77 11.28
CA VAL A 279 22.28 10.54 11.78
C VAL A 279 22.72 10.25 13.22
N MET A 280 24.01 10.40 13.53
CA MET A 280 24.51 10.25 14.90
C MET A 280 24.00 11.34 15.86
N LYS A 281 23.81 12.58 15.40
CA LYS A 281 23.20 13.66 16.19
C LYS A 281 21.71 13.44 16.42
N MET A 282 20.97 12.93 15.42
CA MET A 282 19.56 12.55 15.59
C MET A 282 19.47 11.41 16.59
N ASP A 283 20.26 10.35 16.44
CA ASP A 283 20.35 9.26 17.42
C ASP A 283 20.70 9.83 18.81
N GLN A 284 21.72 10.68 18.94
CA GLN A 284 22.08 11.33 20.21
C GLN A 284 21.01 12.26 20.77
N LYS A 285 20.24 12.96 19.93
CA LYS A 285 19.13 13.83 20.33
C LYS A 285 17.93 13.01 20.79
N TYR A 286 17.72 11.81 20.23
CA TYR A 286 16.83 10.81 20.79
C TYR A 286 17.36 10.28 22.15
N THR A 287 18.67 10.24 22.36
CA THR A 287 19.29 9.82 23.64
C THR A 287 19.42 10.95 24.69
N LEU A 288 19.28 12.22 24.32
CA LEU A 288 19.40 13.38 25.21
C LEU A 288 18.37 14.45 24.89
N GLU A 289 17.30 14.48 25.66
CA GLU A 289 16.41 15.64 25.78
C GLU A 289 16.66 16.34 27.13
N ASN A 290 16.88 17.66 27.11
CA ASN A 290 17.04 18.51 28.30
C ASN A 290 18.15 18.10 29.30
N GLY A 291 19.25 17.50 28.82
CA GLY A 291 20.40 17.17 29.68
C GLY A 291 20.22 15.92 30.55
N MET A 292 19.16 15.14 30.34
CA MET A 292 19.01 13.81 30.93
C MET A 292 19.44 12.74 29.93
N ARG A 293 20.32 11.84 30.38
CA ARG A 293 20.78 10.68 29.62
C ARG A 293 19.63 9.66 29.55
N VAL A 294 19.03 9.50 28.37
CA VAL A 294 18.01 8.46 28.13
C VAL A 294 18.75 7.14 27.98
N TYR A 295 18.72 6.31 29.02
CA TYR A 295 19.13 4.92 28.89
C TYR A 295 18.01 4.16 28.17
N ASN A 296 18.21 3.85 26.89
CA ASN A 296 17.44 2.80 26.24
C ASN A 296 17.88 1.47 26.84
N LEU A 297 17.16 1.03 27.88
CA LEU A 297 17.22 -0.34 28.35
C LEU A 297 16.89 -1.23 27.14
N GLY A 298 17.75 -2.20 26.82
CA GLY A 298 17.42 -3.22 25.82
C GLY A 298 16.06 -3.81 26.17
N GLU A 299 15.18 -4.01 25.17
CA GLU A 299 13.76 -4.35 25.34
C GLU A 299 13.56 -5.28 26.55
N ILE A 300 13.20 -4.68 27.69
CA ILE A 300 12.65 -5.46 28.78
C ILE A 300 11.22 -5.65 28.37
N LEU A 301 10.92 -6.85 27.86
CA LEU A 301 9.57 -7.27 27.58
C LEU A 301 8.82 -7.38 28.92
N VAL A 302 8.41 -6.24 29.48
CA VAL A 302 7.43 -6.21 30.55
C VAL A 302 6.09 -6.48 29.89
N THR A 303 5.76 -7.76 29.72
CA THR A 303 4.41 -8.18 29.33
C THR A 303 3.45 -7.86 30.45
N ALA A 304 2.97 -6.63 30.48
CA ALA A 304 1.65 -6.34 31.02
C ALA A 304 0.66 -6.50 29.87
N ARG A 305 -0.31 -7.42 30.00
CA ARG A 305 -1.47 -7.40 29.09
C ARG A 305 -2.08 -6.00 29.19
N ARG A 306 -2.00 -5.23 28.11
CA ARG A 306 -2.80 -4.01 27.94
C ARG A 306 -4.23 -4.41 28.27
N LYS A 307 -4.78 -3.94 29.38
CA LYS A 307 -6.24 -4.00 29.58
C LYS A 307 -6.80 -3.04 28.56
N SER A 308 -7.18 -3.58 27.39
CA SER A 308 -7.89 -2.84 26.37
C SER A 308 -9.14 -2.25 27.01
N ASN A 309 -9.23 -0.92 27.05
CA ASN A 309 -10.45 -0.21 27.42
C ASN A 309 -11.35 0.00 26.20
N THR A 310 -11.06 -0.68 25.09
CA THR A 310 -11.85 -0.69 23.86
C THR A 310 -12.30 -2.11 23.55
N ALA A 311 -13.61 -2.28 23.51
CA ALA A 311 -14.27 -3.44 22.94
C ALA A 311 -13.69 -3.84 21.58
N GLY A 312 -13.59 -5.14 21.31
CA GLY A 312 -13.58 -5.68 19.97
C GLY A 312 -12.22 -5.83 19.27
N ASP A 313 -11.35 -6.71 19.77
CA ASP A 313 -10.32 -7.30 18.92
C ASP A 313 -10.90 -8.29 17.89
N SER A 314 -12.16 -8.69 18.09
CA SER A 314 -12.90 -9.55 17.18
C SER A 314 -12.99 -8.95 15.77
N PRO A 315 -12.72 -9.74 14.72
CA PRO A 315 -12.79 -9.25 13.35
C PRO A 315 -14.25 -9.02 12.92
N TYR A 316 -15.25 -9.45 13.71
CA TYR A 316 -16.68 -9.18 13.45
C TYR A 316 -17.18 -7.85 14.04
N TYR A 317 -16.30 -7.08 14.69
CA TYR A 317 -16.63 -5.72 15.10
C TYR A 317 -16.67 -4.78 13.89
N SER A 318 -17.71 -3.95 13.81
CA SER A 318 -17.85 -2.92 12.77
C SER A 318 -18.53 -1.69 13.37
N ALA A 319 -18.42 -0.52 12.72
CA ALA A 319 -19.10 0.70 13.16
C ALA A 319 -20.64 0.56 13.26
N ASN A 320 -21.22 -0.48 12.66
CA ASN A 320 -22.64 -0.80 12.71
C ASN A 320 -23.06 -1.62 13.94
N VAL A 321 -22.12 -1.95 14.83
CA VAL A 321 -22.42 -2.61 16.11
C VAL A 321 -23.05 -1.58 17.05
N SER A 322 -24.33 -1.78 17.37
CA SER A 322 -25.13 -0.81 18.13
C SER A 322 -24.73 -0.65 19.59
N ARG A 323 -24.24 -1.72 20.24
CA ARG A 323 -23.74 -1.69 21.62
C ARG A 323 -22.74 -2.81 21.82
N VAL A 324 -21.64 -2.51 22.49
CA VAL A 324 -20.74 -3.51 23.06
C VAL A 324 -20.82 -3.47 24.57
N ILE A 325 -21.04 -4.62 25.18
CA ILE A 325 -20.92 -4.82 26.62
C ILE A 325 -19.45 -5.08 26.88
N SER A 326 -18.77 -4.03 27.34
CA SER A 326 -17.33 -4.09 27.59
C SER A 326 -17.04 -4.78 28.92
N ARG A 327 -15.79 -5.19 29.11
CA ARG A 327 -15.28 -5.69 30.39
C ARG A 327 -15.69 -4.82 31.59
N LYS A 328 -15.61 -3.50 31.45
CA LYS A 328 -15.93 -2.55 32.52
C LYS A 328 -17.42 -2.56 32.85
N ASP A 329 -18.28 -2.83 31.87
CA ASP A 329 -19.73 -2.96 32.06
C ASP A 329 -20.06 -4.28 32.76
N ILE A 330 -19.35 -5.37 32.41
CA ILE A 330 -19.48 -6.69 33.05
C ILE A 330 -19.08 -6.63 34.52
N GLU A 331 -17.89 -6.07 34.82
CA GLU A 331 -17.36 -5.94 36.18
C GLU A 331 -18.23 -5.03 37.08
N LYS A 332 -19.05 -4.15 36.49
CA LYS A 332 -19.96 -3.26 37.23
C LYS A 332 -21.41 -3.77 37.28
N GLY A 333 -21.81 -4.58 36.33
CA GLY A 333 -23.21 -4.93 36.07
C GLY A 333 -23.78 -6.05 36.93
N ASN A 334 -22.95 -6.77 37.70
CA ASN A 334 -23.35 -7.88 38.57
C ASN A 334 -24.30 -8.88 37.88
N PHE A 335 -23.92 -9.35 36.68
CA PHE A 335 -24.73 -10.29 35.91
C PHE A 335 -24.72 -11.69 36.53
N SER A 336 -25.90 -12.29 36.69
CA SER A 336 -26.06 -13.68 37.14
C SER A 336 -25.81 -14.71 36.05
N SER A 337 -26.07 -14.36 34.79
CA SER A 337 -25.87 -15.24 33.63
C SER A 337 -25.42 -14.47 32.39
N VAL A 338 -24.82 -15.15 31.42
CA VAL A 338 -24.47 -14.54 30.13
C VAL A 338 -25.72 -14.12 29.37
N LEU A 339 -26.85 -14.82 29.55
CA LEU A 339 -28.13 -14.43 28.94
C LEU A 339 -28.62 -13.07 29.46
N ASP A 340 -28.36 -12.72 30.72
CA ASP A 340 -28.70 -11.38 31.25
C ASP A 340 -27.91 -10.27 30.56
N MET A 341 -26.65 -10.56 30.19
CA MET A 341 -25.85 -9.64 29.39
C MET A 341 -26.44 -9.50 27.98
N VAL A 342 -26.78 -10.62 27.34
CA VAL A 342 -27.36 -10.63 25.99
C VAL A 342 -28.66 -9.82 25.91
N ARG A 343 -29.49 -9.83 26.96
CA ARG A 343 -30.73 -9.02 27.05
C ARG A 343 -30.49 -7.51 26.98
N LEU A 344 -29.28 -7.03 27.28
CA LEU A 344 -28.94 -5.61 27.19
C LEU A 344 -28.62 -5.16 25.76
N LEU A 345 -28.50 -6.09 24.81
CA LEU A 345 -28.22 -5.75 23.42
C LEU A 345 -29.51 -5.26 22.73
N PRO A 346 -29.48 -4.08 22.09
CA PRO A 346 -30.66 -3.53 21.42
C PRO A 346 -31.22 -4.46 20.34
N GLY A 347 -32.52 -4.75 20.40
CA GLY A 347 -33.22 -5.58 19.40
C GLY A 347 -33.05 -7.09 19.58
N VAL A 348 -32.30 -7.52 20.59
CA VAL A 348 -32.14 -8.93 20.98
C VAL A 348 -33.16 -9.29 22.05
N ALA A 349 -33.81 -10.44 21.90
CA ALA A 349 -34.75 -11.01 22.86
C ALA A 349 -34.31 -12.42 23.24
N VAL A 350 -34.39 -12.74 24.53
CA VAL A 350 -34.08 -14.06 25.09
C VAL A 350 -35.36 -14.72 25.57
N ILE A 351 -35.75 -15.83 24.93
CA ILE A 351 -36.94 -16.61 25.24
C ILE A 351 -36.47 -18.02 25.63
N GLY A 352 -36.61 -18.38 26.91
CA GLY A 352 -35.97 -19.60 27.44
C GLY A 352 -34.45 -19.53 27.28
N SER A 353 -33.87 -20.53 26.61
CA SER A 353 -32.46 -20.59 26.24
C SER A 353 -32.16 -20.07 24.82
N GLU A 354 -33.18 -19.65 24.06
CA GLU A 354 -33.02 -19.21 22.69
C GLU A 354 -32.84 -17.69 22.59
N VAL A 355 -31.85 -17.27 21.80
CA VAL A 355 -31.54 -15.86 21.56
C VAL A 355 -31.94 -15.46 20.14
N THR A 356 -32.88 -14.53 20.07
CA THR A 356 -33.44 -14.04 18.80
C THR A 356 -33.12 -12.57 18.61
N TYR A 357 -32.97 -12.14 17.36
CA TYR A 357 -32.89 -10.74 16.97
C TYR A 357 -34.07 -10.43 16.06
N ARG A 358 -34.90 -9.45 16.44
CA ARG A 358 -36.16 -9.12 15.74
C ARG A 358 -37.05 -10.36 15.46
N GLY A 359 -37.07 -11.31 16.40
CA GLY A 359 -37.90 -12.51 16.33
C GLY A 359 -37.34 -13.65 15.47
N GLN A 360 -36.09 -13.56 15.01
CA GLN A 360 -35.42 -14.65 14.29
C GLN A 360 -34.19 -15.15 15.06
N PRO A 361 -33.88 -16.46 15.03
CA PRO A 361 -32.72 -17.02 15.72
C PRO A 361 -31.41 -16.43 15.20
N THR A 362 -30.47 -16.17 16.12
CA THR A 362 -29.15 -15.60 15.80
C THR A 362 -28.06 -16.68 15.83
N LEU A 363 -27.00 -16.48 15.03
CA LEU A 363 -25.78 -17.28 15.15
C LEU A 363 -25.04 -16.91 16.44
N VAL A 364 -24.32 -17.84 17.05
CA VAL A 364 -23.37 -17.53 18.13
C VAL A 364 -21.95 -17.67 17.60
N ILE A 365 -21.10 -16.69 17.91
CA ILE A 365 -19.67 -16.70 17.60
C ILE A 365 -18.93 -16.58 18.92
N LEU A 366 -18.25 -17.64 19.33
CA LEU A 366 -17.41 -17.69 20.52
C LEU A 366 -15.94 -17.63 20.13
N ASP A 367 -15.20 -16.65 20.65
CA ASP A 367 -13.77 -16.48 20.37
C ASP A 367 -13.43 -16.53 18.86
N ASN A 368 -14.28 -15.87 18.07
CA ASN A 368 -14.24 -15.80 16.60
C ASN A 368 -14.59 -17.09 15.84
N MET A 369 -15.04 -18.14 16.52
CA MET A 369 -15.52 -19.38 15.93
C MET A 369 -17.05 -19.49 16.02
N PRO A 370 -17.76 -19.87 14.94
CA PRO A 370 -19.20 -20.08 14.97
C PRO A 370 -19.55 -21.34 15.77
N GLU A 371 -20.52 -21.23 16.67
CA GLU A 371 -21.02 -22.32 17.50
C GLU A 371 -22.44 -22.72 17.07
N GLU A 372 -22.72 -24.03 17.08
CA GLU A 372 -24.05 -24.59 16.82
C GLU A 372 -24.66 -25.07 18.15
N ASN A 373 -25.94 -24.75 18.39
CA ASN A 373 -26.65 -25.11 19.62
C ASN A 373 -25.88 -24.67 20.88
N PHE A 374 -25.35 -23.45 20.84
CA PHE A 374 -24.54 -22.93 21.92
C PHE A 374 -25.34 -22.83 23.23
N ASP A 375 -24.83 -23.49 24.27
CA ASP A 375 -25.39 -23.40 25.61
C ASP A 375 -24.70 -22.28 26.40
N TYR A 376 -25.45 -21.20 26.63
CA TYR A 376 -25.00 -20.02 27.36
C TYR A 376 -24.71 -20.29 28.83
N GLU A 377 -25.23 -21.38 29.41
CA GLU A 377 -24.95 -21.75 30.79
C GLU A 377 -23.53 -22.30 30.98
N ARG A 378 -22.86 -22.68 29.88
CA ARG A 378 -21.45 -23.13 29.91
C ARG A 378 -20.45 -22.01 30.18
N LEU A 379 -20.87 -20.75 30.04
CA LEU A 379 -20.05 -19.58 30.30
C LEU A 379 -20.47 -18.87 31.58
N ILE A 380 -19.48 -18.53 32.40
CA ILE A 380 -19.67 -17.65 33.55
C ILE A 380 -19.48 -16.21 33.07
N PRO A 381 -20.32 -15.24 33.50
CA PRO A 381 -20.16 -13.83 33.12
C PRO A 381 -18.75 -13.27 33.32
N ASP A 382 -18.07 -13.70 34.39
CA ASP A 382 -16.70 -13.31 34.70
C ASP A 382 -15.64 -13.88 33.74
N ASP A 383 -15.96 -14.85 32.90
CA ASP A 383 -15.05 -15.35 31.87
C ASP A 383 -15.21 -14.59 30.55
N VAL A 384 -16.26 -13.78 30.41
CA VAL A 384 -16.51 -12.94 29.24
C VAL A 384 -15.61 -11.69 29.27
N GLY A 385 -14.93 -11.45 28.16
CA GLY A 385 -14.12 -10.26 27.91
C GLY A 385 -14.96 -9.13 27.33
N ASP A 386 -15.66 -9.39 26.24
CA ASP A 386 -16.69 -8.50 25.68
C ASP A 386 -17.80 -9.30 24.97
N LEU A 387 -18.96 -8.65 24.80
CA LEU A 387 -20.14 -9.25 24.18
C LEU A 387 -20.89 -8.20 23.35
N PHE A 388 -21.21 -8.52 22.10
CA PHE A 388 -21.94 -7.63 21.19
C PHE A 388 -22.74 -8.37 20.13
N PHE A 389 -23.67 -7.65 19.48
CA PHE A 389 -24.38 -8.16 18.31
C PHE A 389 -23.71 -7.66 17.01
N ALA A 390 -23.33 -8.58 16.14
CA ALA A 390 -22.85 -8.30 14.80
C ALA A 390 -24.02 -8.40 13.80
N PRO A 391 -24.30 -7.34 13.02
CA PRO A 391 -25.46 -7.33 12.13
C PRO A 391 -25.32 -8.28 10.95
N PRO A 392 -26.43 -8.67 10.28
CA PRO A 392 -26.40 -9.53 9.10
C PRO A 392 -25.46 -9.07 7.98
N THR A 393 -25.26 -7.76 7.84
CA THR A 393 -24.34 -7.18 6.85
C THR A 393 -22.87 -7.50 7.14
N THR A 394 -22.52 -7.76 8.40
CA THR A 394 -21.15 -8.10 8.80
C THR A 394 -20.91 -9.61 8.76
N VAL A 395 -21.88 -10.42 9.19
CA VAL A 395 -21.70 -11.87 9.33
C VAL A 395 -22.31 -12.69 8.19
N GLY A 396 -23.30 -12.15 7.47
CA GLY A 396 -23.97 -12.80 6.35
C GLY A 396 -23.04 -13.13 5.17
N PRO A 397 -22.13 -12.23 4.75
CA PRO A 397 -21.15 -12.55 3.71
C PRO A 397 -20.25 -13.74 4.06
N VAL A 398 -19.95 -13.92 5.34
CA VAL A 398 -19.14 -15.05 5.84
C VAL A 398 -20.05 -16.27 5.96
N PHE A 399 -20.98 -16.29 6.90
CA PHE A 399 -21.72 -17.51 7.25
C PHE A 399 -22.92 -17.83 6.35
N GLY A 400 -23.14 -17.06 5.28
CA GLY A 400 -24.27 -17.24 4.36
C GLY A 400 -25.61 -17.20 5.07
N GLY A 401 -26.51 -18.14 4.72
CA GLY A 401 -27.84 -18.24 5.33
C GLY A 401 -27.83 -18.39 6.86
N ARG A 402 -26.75 -18.90 7.46
CA ARG A 402 -26.60 -19.00 8.92
C ARG A 402 -26.39 -17.64 9.59
N GLY A 403 -25.81 -16.67 8.88
CA GLY A 403 -25.60 -15.30 9.35
C GLY A 403 -26.73 -14.34 8.94
N ALA A 404 -27.80 -14.83 8.29
CA ALA A 404 -28.87 -14.00 7.74
C ALA A 404 -29.57 -13.11 8.79
N ASN A 405 -29.55 -13.53 10.04
CA ASN A 405 -30.19 -12.83 11.16
C ASN A 405 -29.18 -12.15 12.10
N GLY A 406 -27.91 -12.09 11.71
CA GLY A 406 -26.83 -11.57 12.55
C GLY A 406 -26.28 -12.61 13.53
N ALA A 407 -25.31 -12.19 14.34
CA ALA A 407 -24.67 -13.07 15.32
C ALA A 407 -24.45 -12.38 16.67
N ILE A 408 -24.57 -13.15 17.75
CA ILE A 408 -24.09 -12.78 19.07
C ILE A 408 -22.61 -13.17 19.15
N VAL A 409 -21.73 -12.18 19.25
CA VAL A 409 -20.29 -12.37 19.36
C VAL A 409 -19.91 -12.29 20.83
N ILE A 410 -19.28 -13.35 21.33
CA ILE A 410 -18.80 -13.48 22.70
C ILE A 410 -17.30 -13.74 22.65
N ASN A 411 -16.50 -12.83 23.19
CA ASN A 411 -15.07 -13.03 23.31
C ASN A 411 -14.72 -13.26 24.78
N THR A 412 -14.04 -14.36 25.08
CA THR A 412 -13.64 -14.75 26.44
C THR A 412 -12.30 -14.12 26.83
N ARG A 413 -12.04 -14.05 28.14
CA ARG A 413 -10.81 -13.42 28.68
C ARG A 413 -9.53 -14.23 28.41
N ARG A 414 -9.65 -15.55 28.26
CA ARG A 414 -8.51 -16.49 28.21
C ARG A 414 -8.61 -17.56 27.13
N GLY A 415 -9.62 -17.49 26.26
CA GLY A 415 -10.00 -18.60 25.37
C GLY A 415 -10.92 -19.57 26.10
N PHE A 416 -11.99 -20.00 25.43
CA PHE A 416 -12.88 -21.03 25.95
C PHE A 416 -12.18 -22.40 25.95
N VAL A 417 -12.06 -23.00 27.13
CA VAL A 417 -11.64 -24.40 27.29
C VAL A 417 -12.78 -25.13 27.99
N GLU A 418 -13.35 -26.11 27.30
CA GLU A 418 -14.42 -26.93 27.84
C GLU A 418 -13.92 -27.65 29.10
N LYS A 419 -14.43 -27.26 30.27
CA LYS A 419 -14.19 -28.01 31.50
C LYS A 419 -14.99 -29.30 31.41
N ILE A 420 -14.30 -30.41 31.18
CA ILE A 420 -14.87 -31.75 31.32
C ILE A 420 -15.40 -31.86 32.75
N ARG A 421 -16.72 -32.05 32.89
CA ARG A 421 -17.37 -32.29 34.18
C ARG A 421 -17.43 -33.79 34.48
#